data_AF-A0A258RRT8-F1
#
_entry.id   AF-A0A258RRT8-F1
#
_cell.length_a   1.000
_cell.length_b   1.000
_cell.length_c   1.000
_cell.angle_alpha   90.00
_cell.angle_beta   90.00
_cell.angle_gamma   90.00
#
_symmetry.space_group_name_H-M   'P 1'
#
loop_
_entity.id
_entity.type
_entity.pdbx_description
1 polymer ?
#
loop_
_entity_poly.entity_id
_entity_poly.type
_entity_poly.pdbx_seq_one_letter_code
_entity_poly.pdbx_strand_id
1 'polypeptide(L)' 'MRFALALLLASPALADAPHSGVVHPRTAPELSDLALAAMAAAGIFVVRKAMRARFARKRAEAAKK' A
#
# COMPACT_ATOMS: atom_id res chain seq x y z
N MET A 1 0.91 -4.42 -15.33
CA MET A 1 1.46 -5.75 -14.97
C MET A 1 2.97 -5.86 -15.24
N ARG A 2 3.50 -5.37 -16.37
CA ARG A 2 4.96 -5.39 -16.65
C ARG A 2 5.86 -4.81 -15.55
N PHE A 3 5.43 -3.71 -14.91
CA PHE A 3 6.20 -3.07 -13.84
C PHE A 3 6.16 -3.83 -12.51
N ALA A 4 5.08 -4.56 -12.25
CA ALA A 4 4.97 -5.39 -11.04
C ALA A 4 5.92 -6.60 -11.13
N LEU A 5 6.06 -7.18 -12.33
CA LEU A 5 7.01 -8.26 -12.58
C LEU A 5 8.47 -7.78 -12.43
N ALA A 6 8.78 -6.59 -12.93
CA ALA A 6 10.10 -5.98 -12.76
C ALA A 6 10.44 -5.70 -11.28
N LEU A 7 9.46 -5.25 -10.49
CA LEU A 7 9.65 -5.00 -9.05
C LEU A 7 9.85 -6.30 -8.25
N LEU A 8 9.14 -7.36 -8.62
CA LEU A 8 9.27 -8.69 -8.01
C LEU A 8 10.67 -9.30 -8.25
N LEU A 9 11.22 -9.11 -9.46
CA LEU A 9 12.53 -9.63 -9.85
C LEU A 9 13.70 -8.76 -9.37
N ALA A 10 13.50 -7.45 -9.17
CA ALA A 10 14.53 -6.57 -8.64
C ALA A 10 14.78 -6.78 -7.13
N SER A 11 13.74 -7.16 -6.39
CA SER A 11 13.79 -7.29 -4.92
C SER A 11 14.89 -8.22 -4.38
N PRO A 12 15.10 -9.45 -4.91
CA PRO A 12 16.18 -10.32 -4.41
C PRO A 12 17.58 -9.85 -4.84
N ALA A 13 17.71 -9.16 -5.98
CA ALA A 13 19.00 -8.66 -6.46
C ALA A 13 19.51 -7.43 -5.67
N LEU A 14 18.62 -6.76 -4.92
CA LEU A 14 18.94 -5.66 -4.00
C LEU A 14 19.11 -6.13 -2.55
N ALA A 15 18.90 -7.42 -2.28
CA ALA A 15 19.02 -8.01 -0.94
C ALA A 15 20.48 -8.42 -0.65
N ASP A 16 21.37 -7.44 -0.53
CA ASP A 16 22.82 -7.64 -0.36
C ASP A 16 23.29 -7.82 1.10
N ALA A 17 22.38 -8.12 2.04
CA ALA A 17 22.73 -8.23 3.46
C ALA A 17 22.31 -9.58 4.05
N PRO A 18 23.27 -10.42 4.49
CA PRO A 18 22.96 -11.46 5.47
C PRO A 18 22.43 -10.78 6.73
N HIS A 19 21.19 -11.10 7.12
CA HIS A 19 20.66 -10.88 8.46
C HIS A 19 21.74 -11.16 9.52
N SER A 20 22.05 -10.16 10.35
CA SER A 20 23.19 -10.14 11.27
C SER A 20 23.15 -11.24 12.36
N GLY A 21 22.02 -11.93 12.53
CA GLY A 21 21.81 -12.93 13.59
C GLY A 21 21.76 -12.32 15.00
N VAL A 22 21.92 -11.00 15.13
CA VAL A 22 21.85 -10.29 16.41
C VAL A 22 20.38 -9.98 16.71
N VAL A 23 19.89 -10.50 17.83
CA VAL A 23 18.55 -10.18 18.31
C VAL A 23 18.52 -8.70 18.73
N HIS A 24 17.86 -7.86 17.93
CA HIS A 24 17.59 -6.48 18.32
C HIS A 24 16.30 -6.44 19.16
N PRO A 25 16.38 -6.07 20.45
CA PRO A 25 15.19 -5.89 21.27
C PRO A 25 14.36 -4.72 20.71
N ARG A 26 13.09 -4.96 20.41
CA ARG A 26 12.19 -3.91 19.90
C ARG A 26 11.87 -2.91 21.01
N THR A 27 12.32 -1.66 20.84
CA THR A 27 12.05 -0.57 21.78
C THR A 27 10.95 0.38 21.28
N ALA A 28 10.61 0.34 19.98
CA ALA A 28 9.61 1.18 19.33
C ALA A 28 9.05 0.47 18.07
N PRO A 29 7.95 0.97 17.46
CA PRO A 29 7.51 0.53 16.15
C PRO A 29 8.63 0.74 15.12
N GLU A 30 8.91 -0.28 14.32
CA GLU A 30 9.92 -0.18 13.27
C GLU A 30 9.42 0.72 12.13
N LEU A 31 10.34 1.31 11.36
CA LEU A 31 9.97 2.05 10.14
C LEU A 31 9.12 1.20 9.19
N SER A 32 9.36 -0.11 9.16
CA SER A 32 8.57 -1.10 8.42
C SER A 32 7.12 -1.17 8.89
N ASP A 33 6.87 -1.07 10.20
CA ASP A 33 5.52 -1.11 10.76
C ASP A 33 4.73 0.14 10.34
N LEU A 34 5.40 1.30 10.36
CA LEU A 34 4.81 2.57 9.89
C LEU A 34 4.53 2.55 8.38
N ALA A 35 5.45 2.00 7.58
CA ALA A 35 5.27 1.84 6.15
C ALA A 35 4.08 0.93 5.83
N LEU A 36 3.91 -0.18 6.57
CA LEU A 36 2.78 -1.08 6.43
C LEU A 36 1.46 -0.37 6.74
N ALA A 37 1.41 0.38 7.85
CA ALA A 37 0.23 1.15 8.25
C ALA A 37 -0.12 2.23 7.21
N ALA A 38 0.87 2.95 6.69
CA ALA A 38 0.68 3.96 5.66
C ALA A 38 0.14 3.36 4.36
N MET A 39 0.67 2.21 3.92
CA MET A 39 0.17 1.55 2.72
C MET A 39 -1.29 1.09 2.86
N ALA A 40 -1.64 0.52 4.02
CA ALA A 40 -3.01 0.11 4.31
C ALA A 40 -3.97 1.31 4.27
N ALA A 41 -3.59 2.42 4.92
CA ALA A 41 -4.37 3.66 4.91
C ALA A 41 -4.55 4.23 3.50
N ALA A 42 -3.48 4.22 2.69
CA ALA A 42 -3.52 4.65 1.30
C ALA A 42 -4.49 3.80 0.46
N GLY A 43 -4.44 2.47 0.60
CA GLY A 43 -5.36 1.56 -0.07
C GLY A 43 -6.82 1.84 0.28
N ILE A 44 -7.14 1.97 1.56
CA ILE A 44 -8.49 2.29 2.04
C ILE A 44 -8.96 3.64 1.49
N PHE A 45 -8.08 4.65 1.49
CA PHE A 45 -8.39 5.98 0.98
C PHE A 45 -8.76 5.94 -0.51
N VAL A 46 -7.96 5.27 -1.34
CA VAL A 46 -8.20 5.16 -2.79
C VAL A 46 -9.54 4.47 -3.07
N VAL A 47 -9.81 3.34 -2.40
CA VAL A 47 -11.07 2.61 -2.57
C VAL A 47 -12.26 3.47 -2.16
N ARG A 48 -12.18 4.13 -0.99
CA ARG A 48 -13.23 5.04 -0.52
C ARG A 48 -13.46 6.19 -1.50
N LYS A 49 -12.39 6.80 -2.03
CA LYS A 49 -12.49 7.87 -3.03
C LYS A 49 -13.20 7.40 -4.29
N ALA A 50 -12.83 6.22 -4.80
CA ALA A 50 -13.47 5.63 -5.98
C ALA A 50 -14.95 5.31 -5.74
N MET A 51 -15.29 4.71 -4.60
CA MET A 51 -16.69 4.42 -4.25
C MET A 51 -17.52 5.69 -4.12
N ARG A 52 -17.01 6.71 -3.44
CA ARG A 52 -17.70 8.01 -3.31
C ARG A 52 -17.94 8.67 -4.67
N ALA A 53 -16.96 8.64 -5.57
CA ALA A 53 -17.12 9.15 -6.92
C ALA A 53 -18.21 8.39 -7.69
N ARG A 54 -18.29 7.07 -7.56
CA ARG A 54 -19.33 6.24 -8.17
C ARG A 54 -20.73 6.59 -7.64
N PHE A 55 -20.88 6.72 -6.32
CA PHE A 55 -22.17 7.08 -5.73
C PHE A 55 -22.61 8.50 -6.08
N ALA A 56 -21.67 9.46 -6.13
CA ALA A 56 -21.97 10.83 -6.56
C ALA A 56 -22.50 10.86 -8.01
N ARG A 57 -21.88 10.09 -8.92
CA ARG A 57 -22.36 9.94 -10.31
C ARG A 57 -23.75 9.32 -10.37
N LYS A 58 -24.01 8.24 -9.64
CA LYS A 58 -25.35 7.62 -9.57
C LYS A 58 -26.42 8.59 -9.08
N ARG A 59 -26.11 9.41 -8.07
CA ARG A 59 -27.04 10.44 -7.55
C ARG A 59 -27.32 11.52 -8.60
N ALA A 60 -26.30 11.98 -9.31
CA ALA A 60 -26.45 12.97 -10.37
C ALA A 60 -27.29 12.44 -11.55
N GLU A 61 -27.12 11.17 -11.92
CA GLU A 61 -27.93 10.50 -12.95
C GLU A 61 -29.39 10.35 -12.53
N ALA A 62 -29.64 9.93 -11.28
CA ALA A 62 -30.99 9.83 -10.74
C ALA A 62 -31.70 11.18 -10.63
N ALA A 63 -30.98 12.27 -10.36
CA ALA A 63 -31.54 13.63 -10.31
C ALA A 63 -31.85 14.24 -11.69
N LYS A 64 -31.32 13.64 -12.77
CA LYS A 64 -31.55 14.08 -14.15
C LYS A 64 -32.76 13.38 -14.80
N LYS A 65 -33.29 12.35 -14.16
CA LYS A 65 -34.47 11.58 -14.58
C LYS A 65 -35.71 12.10 -13.87
#